data_AF-A0AAD5VZE4-F1
#
_entry.id   AF-A0AAD5VZE4-F1
#
_cell.length_a   1.000
_cell.length_b   1.000
_cell.length_c   1.000
_cell.angle_alpha   90.00
_cell.angle_beta   90.00
_cell.angle_gamma   90.00
#
_symmetry.space_group_name_H-M   'P 1'
#
loop_
_entity.id
_entity.type
_entity.pdbx_description
1 polymer ?
#
loop_
_entity_poly.entity_id
_entity_poly.type
_entity_poly.pdbx_seq_one_letter_code
_entity_poly.pdbx_strand_id
1 'polypeptide(L)'
;MDHLQTRLDALSEQQLRTMVLRVAAQDPYFCDVFAMELGEGLNAFTCDNLPRNLNNGKPLPNRPTRPRTLSNTLVHFPPPRVDSSESSDQEDSLYHPGRLETEEYEFLTVTHDGRARRQVQTVSMWSCCNGEDTSAGCKIASSCAVVPEHSVSRPRRVRIRSKKRTTHKVTRA
;
A
#
# COMPACT_ATOMS: atom_id res chain seq x y z
N MET A 1 -13.95 8.57 43.50
CA MET A 1 -13.32 8.00 42.29
C MET A 1 -12.04 7.23 42.62
N ASP A 2 -11.44 7.45 43.80
CA ASP A 2 -10.10 6.94 44.12
C ASP A 2 -10.01 5.44 44.36
N HIS A 3 -11.11 4.79 44.79
CA HIS A 3 -11.11 3.34 45.04
C HIS A 3 -10.84 2.49 43.79
N LEU A 4 -11.20 2.98 42.59
CA LEU A 4 -10.91 2.25 41.35
C LEU A 4 -9.42 2.38 41.01
N GLN A 5 -8.87 3.59 41.11
CA GLN A 5 -7.47 3.87 40.85
C GLN A 5 -6.56 3.03 41.76
N THR A 6 -6.82 3.02 43.07
CA THR A 6 -6.04 2.21 44.03
C THR A 6 -6.09 0.71 43.71
N ARG A 7 -7.22 0.21 43.20
CA ARG A 7 -7.33 -1.19 42.80
C ARG A 7 -6.58 -1.49 41.51
N LEU A 8 -6.52 -0.55 40.57
CA LEU A 8 -5.73 -0.70 39.34
C LEU A 8 -4.24 -0.61 39.64
N ASP A 9 -3.83 0.30 40.51
CA ASP A 9 -2.42 0.48 40.92
C ASP A 9 -1.88 -0.73 41.71
N ALA A 10 -2.76 -1.49 42.37
CA ALA A 10 -2.40 -2.72 43.08
C ALA A 10 -2.19 -3.94 42.16
N LEU A 11 -2.55 -3.85 40.88
CA LEU A 11 -2.38 -4.94 39.92
C LEU A 11 -0.99 -4.92 39.31
N SER A 12 -0.45 -6.10 39.02
CA SER A 12 0.76 -6.19 38.20
C SER A 12 0.46 -5.84 36.75
N GLU A 13 1.47 -5.37 36.02
CA GLU A 13 1.36 -5.09 34.59
C GLU A 13 0.83 -6.29 33.80
N GLN A 14 1.24 -7.51 34.16
CA GLN A 14 0.77 -8.75 33.53
C GLN A 14 -0.73 -8.98 33.76
N GLN A 15 -1.24 -8.70 34.97
CA GLN A 15 -2.67 -8.79 35.28
C GLN A 15 -3.47 -7.76 34.49
N LEU A 16 -2.96 -6.53 34.38
CA LEU A 16 -3.58 -5.46 33.62
C LEU A 16 -3.67 -5.82 32.13
N ARG A 17 -2.57 -6.28 31.52
CA ARG A 17 -2.54 -6.76 30.13
C ARG A 17 -3.55 -7.89 29.91
N THR A 18 -3.61 -8.85 30.81
CA THR A 18 -4.56 -9.96 30.73
C THR A 18 -6.00 -9.46 30.78
N MET A 19 -6.30 -8.50 31.66
CA MET A 19 -7.63 -7.89 31.74
C MET A 19 -8.00 -7.17 30.44
N VAL A 20 -7.12 -6.32 29.91
CA VAL A 20 -7.33 -5.58 28.66
C VAL A 20 -7.61 -6.54 27.50
N LEU A 21 -6.81 -7.60 27.35
CA LEU A 21 -7.01 -8.60 26.30
C LEU A 21 -8.37 -9.31 26.41
N ARG A 22 -8.83 -9.64 27.62
CA ARG A 22 -10.17 -10.23 27.80
C ARG A 22 -11.28 -9.28 27.41
N VAL A 23 -11.15 -7.99 27.70
CA VAL A 23 -12.16 -6.98 27.33
C VAL A 23 -12.19 -6.83 25.81
N ALA A 24 -11.02 -6.72 25.16
CA ALA A 24 -10.91 -6.67 23.70
C ALA A 24 -11.50 -7.92 23.01
N ALA A 25 -11.41 -9.10 23.65
CA ALA A 25 -12.01 -10.32 23.12
C ALA A 25 -13.54 -10.37 23.25
N GLN A 26 -14.11 -9.66 24.23
CA GLN A 26 -15.56 -9.63 24.46
C GLN A 26 -16.25 -8.51 23.68
N ASP A 27 -15.58 -7.38 23.48
CA ASP A 27 -16.11 -6.22 22.80
C ASP A 27 -15.23 -5.85 21.60
N PRO A 28 -15.68 -6.08 20.35
CA PRO A 28 -14.91 -5.77 19.16
C PRO A 28 -14.66 -4.26 18.98
N TYR A 29 -15.50 -3.39 19.56
CA TYR A 29 -15.34 -1.94 19.45
C TYR A 29 -14.37 -1.37 20.48
N PHE A 30 -13.99 -2.15 21.50
CA PHE A 30 -13.04 -1.71 22.51
C PHE A 30 -11.70 -1.31 21.90
N CYS A 31 -11.21 -2.07 20.91
CA CYS A 31 -9.98 -1.76 20.20
C CYS A 31 -10.07 -0.43 19.43
N ASP A 32 -11.21 -0.14 18.79
CA ASP A 32 -11.40 1.09 18.03
C ASP A 32 -11.42 2.31 18.95
N VAL A 33 -12.12 2.22 20.08
CA VAL A 33 -12.15 3.29 21.10
C VAL A 33 -10.76 3.52 21.68
N PHE A 34 -10.05 2.45 22.01
CA PHE A 34 -8.69 2.53 22.55
C PHE A 34 -7.70 3.12 21.54
N ALA A 35 -7.84 2.77 20.25
CA ALA A 35 -7.04 3.34 19.17
C ALA A 35 -7.37 4.82 18.93
N MET A 36 -8.63 5.24 19.05
CA MET A 36 -9.01 6.65 18.97
C MET A 36 -8.42 7.46 20.12
N GLU A 37 -8.45 6.93 21.34
CA GLU A 37 -7.97 7.63 22.53
C GLU A 37 -6.43 7.69 22.62
N LEU A 38 -5.73 6.65 22.14
CA LEU A 38 -4.28 6.68 21.98
C LEU A 38 -3.82 7.45 20.73
N GLY A 39 -4.68 7.54 19.72
CA GLY A 39 -4.41 8.11 18.41
C GLY A 39 -4.42 9.64 18.34
N GLU A 40 -4.78 10.34 19.41
CA GLU A 40 -4.70 11.82 19.46
C GLU A 40 -3.25 12.34 19.57
N GLY A 41 -2.24 11.46 19.70
CA GLY A 41 -0.83 11.88 19.80
C GLY A 41 0.17 11.19 18.86
N LEU A 42 -0.14 10.01 18.30
CA LEU A 42 0.81 9.25 17.48
C LEU A 42 0.11 8.60 16.30
N ASN A 43 0.49 9.04 15.10
CA ASN A 43 0.12 8.40 13.84
C ASN A 43 0.43 6.88 13.89
N ALA A 44 -0.60 6.08 13.61
CA ALA A 44 -0.55 4.73 13.06
C ALA A 44 0.44 3.72 13.68
N PHE A 45 -0.05 2.95 14.66
CA PHE A 45 0.36 1.54 14.79
C PHE A 45 -0.86 0.66 14.53
N THR A 46 -0.94 0.10 13.33
CA THR A 46 -1.96 -0.85 12.90
C THR A 46 -1.75 -2.20 13.58
N CYS A 47 -2.77 -2.65 14.31
CA CYS A 47 -2.89 -4.03 14.78
C CYS A 47 -3.27 -4.94 13.59
N ASP A 48 -2.30 -5.24 12.73
CA ASP A 48 -2.45 -6.29 11.72
C ASP A 48 -2.20 -7.65 12.36
N ASN A 49 -3.26 -8.37 12.74
CA ASN A 49 -3.27 -9.84 12.85
C ASN A 49 -4.70 -10.39 13.06
N LEU A 50 -5.61 -10.13 12.12
CA LEU A 50 -6.83 -10.94 11.97
C LEU A 50 -7.01 -11.38 10.51
N PRO A 51 -7.22 -12.68 10.24
CA PRO A 51 -7.40 -13.19 8.89
C PRO A 51 -8.78 -12.77 8.39
N ARG A 52 -8.84 -11.73 7.55
CA ARG A 52 -10.09 -11.26 6.96
C ARG A 52 -10.49 -12.17 5.80
N ASN A 53 -11.66 -12.75 5.98
CA ASN A 53 -12.38 -13.65 5.10
C ASN A 53 -12.47 -13.13 3.64
N LEU A 54 -12.05 -13.97 2.69
CA LEU A 54 -12.03 -13.71 1.24
C LEU A 54 -13.46 -13.71 0.67
N ASN A 55 -14.06 -12.53 0.57
CA ASN A 55 -15.24 -12.34 -0.27
C ASN A 55 -14.83 -11.89 -1.67
N ASN A 56 -15.03 -12.79 -2.62
CA ASN A 56 -14.84 -12.63 -4.06
C ASN A 56 -15.76 -11.54 -4.63
N GLY A 57 -15.30 -10.29 -4.61
CA GLY A 57 -15.89 -9.17 -5.34
C GLY A 57 -15.43 -9.17 -6.80
N LYS A 58 -16.38 -9.21 -7.72
CA LYS A 58 -16.16 -9.18 -9.18
C LYS A 58 -15.52 -7.84 -9.61
N PRO A 59 -14.54 -7.83 -10.52
CA PRO A 59 -13.89 -6.60 -10.98
C PRO A 59 -14.81 -5.78 -11.91
N LEU A 60 -14.91 -4.47 -11.66
CA LEU A 60 -15.59 -3.49 -12.52
C LEU A 60 -14.63 -2.98 -13.63
N PRO A 61 -15.15 -2.54 -14.79
CA PRO A 61 -14.34 -2.20 -15.95
C PRO A 61 -13.72 -0.78 -15.92
N ASN A 62 -12.39 -0.78 -16.09
CA ASN A 62 -11.45 0.27 -16.52
C ASN A 62 -12.02 1.64 -16.98
N ARG A 63 -11.62 2.70 -16.26
CA ARG A 63 -11.69 4.10 -16.73
C ARG A 63 -10.30 4.58 -17.18
N PRO A 64 -10.15 5.24 -18.34
CA PRO A 64 -8.84 5.62 -18.87
C PRO A 64 -8.22 6.83 -18.15
N THR A 65 -7.05 6.60 -17.54
CA THR A 65 -6.20 7.59 -16.88
C THR A 65 -5.46 8.45 -17.92
N ARG A 66 -5.59 9.78 -17.81
CA ARG A 66 -4.94 10.77 -18.67
C ARG A 66 -3.46 10.95 -18.25
N PRO A 67 -2.50 11.08 -19.19
CA PRO A 67 -1.08 11.24 -18.84
C PRO A 67 -0.77 12.67 -18.39
N ARG A 68 -0.19 12.83 -17.19
CA ARG A 68 0.47 14.07 -16.74
C ARG A 68 1.93 14.01 -17.15
N THR A 69 2.37 15.02 -17.89
CA THR A 69 3.70 15.14 -18.46
C THR A 69 4.75 15.51 -17.41
N LEU A 70 5.89 14.83 -17.48
CA LEU A 70 7.10 14.99 -16.67
C LEU A 70 7.78 16.34 -16.92
N SER A 71 8.15 17.05 -15.84
CA SER A 71 9.15 18.11 -15.87
C SER A 71 10.46 17.57 -15.30
N ASN A 72 11.44 17.36 -16.19
CA ASN A 72 12.81 16.98 -15.89
C ASN A 72 13.57 18.14 -15.23
N THR A 73 13.94 18.00 -13.97
CA THR A 73 15.03 18.77 -13.35
C THR A 73 16.12 17.80 -12.91
N LEU A 74 17.16 17.69 -13.74
CA LEU A 74 18.37 16.91 -13.47
C LEU A 74 19.19 17.64 -12.40
N VAL A 75 19.14 17.14 -11.17
CA VAL A 75 20.04 17.56 -10.09
C VAL A 75 21.12 16.48 -9.98
N HIS A 76 22.35 16.83 -10.32
CA HIS A 76 23.49 15.91 -10.29
C HIS A 76 24.05 15.85 -8.87
N PHE A 77 23.73 14.79 -8.12
CA PHE A 77 24.33 14.55 -6.81
C PHE A 77 25.61 13.73 -6.94
N PRO A 78 26.67 14.02 -6.16
CA PRO A 78 27.89 13.21 -6.13
C PRO A 78 27.59 11.83 -5.53
N PRO A 79 28.23 10.76 -6.05
CA PRO A 79 27.98 9.40 -5.59
C PRO A 79 28.44 9.21 -4.14
N PRO A 80 27.61 8.65 -3.24
CA PRO A 80 28.00 8.35 -1.87
C PRO A 80 29.11 7.29 -1.87
N ARG A 81 30.11 7.48 -1.00
CA ARG A 81 31.17 6.50 -0.75
C ARG A 81 30.58 5.35 0.04
N VAL A 82 30.53 4.18 -0.55
CA VAL A 82 30.10 2.93 0.08
C VAL A 82 31.28 2.34 0.85
N ASP A 83 31.23 2.41 2.18
CA ASP A 83 32.03 1.55 3.05
C ASP A 83 31.32 0.20 3.12
N SER A 84 31.88 -0.79 2.41
CA SER A 84 31.35 -2.15 2.33
C SER A 84 31.55 -2.91 3.64
N SER A 85 30.56 -2.85 4.53
CA SER A 85 30.35 -3.89 5.55
C SER A 85 29.51 -5.00 4.94
N GLU A 86 30.17 -6.09 4.56
CA GLU A 86 29.57 -7.28 3.96
C GLU A 86 28.93 -8.16 5.06
N SER A 87 27.79 -7.74 5.60
CA SER A 87 26.87 -8.67 6.27
C SER A 87 25.93 -9.23 5.22
N SER A 88 26.22 -10.45 4.76
CA SER A 88 25.40 -11.18 3.80
C SER A 88 24.10 -11.70 4.43
N ASP A 89 23.29 -10.79 4.95
CA ASP A 89 21.88 -11.04 5.21
C ASP A 89 21.17 -10.79 3.88
N GLN A 90 20.86 -11.89 3.20
CA GLN A 90 20.13 -11.89 1.96
C GLN A 90 18.67 -11.52 2.27
N GLU A 91 18.43 -10.24 2.54
CA GLU A 91 17.09 -9.71 2.79
C GLU A 91 16.28 -9.88 1.50
N ASP A 92 15.34 -10.83 1.54
CA ASP A 92 14.36 -11.04 0.49
C ASP A 92 13.67 -9.71 0.18
N SER A 93 14.06 -9.06 -0.92
CA SER A 93 13.54 -7.75 -1.28
C SER A 93 12.08 -7.89 -1.70
N LEU A 94 11.16 -7.50 -0.81
CA LEU A 94 9.73 -7.49 -1.09
C LEU A 94 9.35 -6.20 -1.84
N TYR A 95 8.54 -6.33 -2.89
CA TYR A 95 8.03 -5.20 -3.67
C TYR A 95 6.57 -5.41 -4.11
N HIS A 96 5.91 -4.31 -4.46
CA HIS A 96 4.59 -4.33 -5.08
C HIS A 96 4.73 -4.21 -6.61
N PRO A 97 4.34 -5.23 -7.40
CA PRO A 97 4.38 -5.16 -8.86
C PRO A 97 3.25 -4.29 -9.45
N GLY A 98 2.26 -3.93 -8.63
CA GLY A 98 1.17 -3.03 -9.00
C GLY A 98 1.59 -1.57 -8.98
N ARG A 99 0.63 -0.69 -9.22
CA ARG A 99 0.80 0.75 -8.98
C ARG A 99 -0.03 1.14 -7.77
N LEU A 100 0.37 2.22 -7.11
CA LEU A 100 -0.45 2.86 -6.10
C LEU A 100 -1.59 3.62 -6.79
N GLU A 101 -2.83 3.24 -6.50
CA GLU A 101 -4.04 3.90 -6.99
C GLU A 101 -4.66 4.71 -5.87
N THR A 102 -5.11 5.92 -6.17
CA THR A 102 -5.68 6.83 -5.19
C THR A 102 -7.13 7.10 -5.55
N GLU A 103 -8.02 6.92 -4.58
CA GLU A 103 -9.45 7.16 -4.70
C GLU A 103 -9.91 8.18 -3.65
N GLU A 104 -10.71 9.16 -4.09
CA GLU A 104 -11.26 10.21 -3.25
C GLU A 104 -12.69 9.85 -2.85
N TYR A 105 -12.91 9.74 -1.55
CA TYR A 105 -14.20 9.47 -0.94
C TYR A 105 -14.74 10.73 -0.29
N GLU A 106 -16.03 10.99 -0.48
CA GLU A 106 -16.71 12.14 0.11
C GLU A 106 -17.73 11.67 1.15
N PHE A 107 -17.61 12.20 2.35
CA PHE A 107 -18.48 11.90 3.49
C PHE A 107 -19.18 13.18 3.95
N LEU A 108 -20.45 13.04 4.32
CA LEU A 108 -21.18 14.08 5.03
C LEU A 108 -21.15 13.74 6.51
N THR A 109 -20.43 14.53 7.31
CA THR A 109 -20.40 14.39 8.76
C THR A 109 -21.35 15.41 9.38
N VAL A 110 -22.21 14.97 10.29
CA VAL A 110 -23.10 15.86 11.03
C VAL A 110 -22.40 16.23 12.33
N THR A 111 -22.11 17.51 12.50
CA THR A 111 -21.56 18.05 13.74
C THR A 111 -22.60 18.07 14.85
N HIS A 112 -22.19 18.13 16.11
CA HIS A 112 -23.09 18.22 17.26
C HIS A 112 -24.05 19.42 17.19
N ASP A 113 -23.66 20.48 16.49
CA ASP A 113 -24.49 21.67 16.20
C ASP A 113 -25.57 21.42 15.12
N GLY A 114 -25.71 20.19 14.62
CA GLY A 114 -26.64 19.84 13.55
C GLY A 114 -26.21 20.32 12.16
N ARG A 115 -25.00 20.91 12.02
CA ARG A 115 -24.48 21.35 10.73
C ARG A 115 -23.83 20.18 9.99
N ALA A 116 -24.23 19.95 8.76
CA ALA A 116 -23.58 19.01 7.87
C ALA A 116 -22.27 19.60 7.32
N ARG A 117 -21.16 18.90 7.49
CA ARG A 117 -19.85 19.22 6.94
C ARG A 117 -19.47 18.17 5.91
N ARG A 118 -19.04 18.61 4.73
CA ARG A 118 -18.45 17.76 3.71
C ARG A 118 -16.99 17.51 4.06
N GLN A 119 -16.61 16.25 4.21
CA GLN A 119 -15.24 15.80 4.43
C GLN A 119 -14.82 14.94 3.25
N VAL A 120 -13.72 15.30 2.59
CA VAL A 120 -13.12 14.50 1.53
C VAL A 120 -11.96 13.74 2.15
N GLN A 121 -11.95 12.42 1.99
CA GLN A 121 -10.86 11.53 2.41
C GLN A 121 -10.24 10.92 1.16
N THR A 122 -8.91 10.89 1.13
CA THR A 122 -8.16 10.29 0.04
C THR A 122 -7.57 8.98 0.54
N VAL A 123 -7.88 7.89 -0.15
CA VAL A 123 -7.40 6.54 0.18
C VAL A 123 -6.48 6.07 -0.94
N SER A 124 -5.28 5.60 -0.60
CA SER A 124 -4.30 5.08 -1.55
C SER A 124 -4.08 3.59 -1.33
N MET A 125 -4.19 2.78 -2.39
CA MET A 125 -4.08 1.33 -2.32
C MET A 125 -3.29 0.75 -3.50
N TRP A 126 -2.47 -0.26 -3.26
CA TRP A 126 -1.72 -0.99 -4.28
C TRP A 126 -2.65 -1.88 -5.09
N SER A 127 -2.65 -1.70 -6.42
CA SER A 127 -3.49 -2.46 -7.34
C SER A 127 -3.20 -3.97 -7.38
N CYS A 128 -2.06 -4.42 -6.82
CA CYS A 128 -1.66 -5.83 -6.82
C CYS A 128 -2.20 -6.63 -5.63
N CYS A 129 -2.49 -5.99 -4.49
CA CYS A 129 -2.88 -6.69 -3.27
C CYS A 129 -3.86 -5.92 -2.39
N ASN A 130 -4.34 -4.74 -2.82
CA ASN A 130 -5.18 -3.84 -2.03
C ASN A 130 -4.54 -3.42 -0.69
N GLY A 131 -3.20 -3.43 -0.60
CA GLY A 131 -2.46 -2.91 0.55
C GLY A 131 -2.39 -1.38 0.51
N GLU A 132 -2.21 -0.74 1.66
CA GLU A 132 -1.98 0.70 1.78
C GLU A 132 -0.59 1.11 1.27
N ASP A 133 -0.34 2.41 1.11
CA ASP A 133 0.92 2.95 0.59
C ASP A 133 2.15 2.60 1.46
N THR A 134 1.94 2.37 2.75
CA THR A 134 2.94 1.92 3.73
C THR A 134 3.08 0.40 3.86
N SER A 135 2.27 -0.39 3.16
CA SER A 135 2.33 -1.85 3.24
C SER A 135 3.62 -2.42 2.66
N ALA A 136 4.21 -3.41 3.34
CA ALA A 136 5.31 -4.22 2.81
C ALA A 136 4.94 -4.85 1.44
N GLY A 137 5.94 -5.03 0.57
CA GLY A 137 5.74 -5.56 -0.78
C GLY A 137 5.04 -6.92 -0.80
N CYS A 138 4.13 -7.14 -1.75
CA CYS A 138 3.38 -8.41 -1.83
C CYS A 138 4.08 -9.50 -2.69
N LYS A 139 5.26 -9.21 -3.25
CA LYS A 139 6.07 -10.16 -4.03
C LYS A 139 7.52 -10.11 -3.60
N ILE A 140 8.16 -11.27 -3.54
CA ILE A 140 9.60 -11.38 -3.32
C ILE A 140 10.29 -11.22 -4.68
N ALA A 141 11.35 -10.40 -4.73
CA ALA A 141 12.24 -10.36 -5.87
C ALA A 141 12.94 -11.70 -5.98
N SER A 142 12.51 -12.52 -6.94
CA SER A 142 13.28 -13.70 -7.32
C SER A 142 14.62 -13.19 -7.84
N SER A 143 15.68 -13.40 -7.08
CA SER A 143 17.04 -13.26 -7.57
C SER A 143 17.21 -14.32 -8.65
N CYS A 144 16.97 -13.93 -9.91
CA CYS A 144 17.21 -14.82 -11.02
C CYS A 144 18.64 -15.32 -10.92
N ALA A 145 18.73 -16.64 -10.79
CA ALA A 145 19.92 -17.45 -10.84
C ALA A 145 20.91 -16.89 -11.86
N VAL A 146 22.17 -16.83 -11.43
CA VAL A 146 23.36 -16.76 -12.29
C VAL A 146 23.10 -17.63 -13.53
N VAL A 147 22.80 -17.00 -14.66
CA VAL A 147 22.75 -17.69 -15.94
C VAL A 147 24.21 -18.00 -16.25
N PRO A 148 24.64 -19.26 -16.37
CA PRO A 148 25.95 -19.56 -16.89
C PRO A 148 26.00 -18.97 -18.31
N GLU A 149 26.88 -18.02 -18.51
CA GLU A 149 27.26 -17.55 -19.83
C GLU A 149 27.60 -18.75 -20.74
N HIS A 150 27.41 -18.52 -22.04
CA HIS A 150 27.84 -19.35 -23.18
C HIS A 150 26.83 -20.36 -23.73
N SER A 151 25.94 -19.86 -24.59
CA SER A 151 26.01 -20.26 -26.01
C SER A 151 25.26 -19.27 -26.89
N VAL A 152 26.05 -18.40 -27.53
CA VAL A 152 25.63 -17.46 -28.56
C VAL A 152 25.00 -18.25 -29.71
N SER A 153 23.69 -18.18 -29.89
CA SER A 153 23.04 -18.56 -31.15
C SER A 153 22.31 -17.35 -31.73
N ARG A 154 22.94 -16.76 -32.76
CA ARG A 154 22.49 -15.59 -33.51
C ARG A 154 21.05 -15.75 -34.02
N PRO A 155 20.16 -14.75 -33.86
CA PRO A 155 18.91 -14.74 -34.59
C PRO A 155 19.14 -14.35 -36.06
N ARG A 156 18.71 -15.24 -36.96
CA ARG A 156 18.70 -15.08 -38.40
C ARG A 156 17.72 -13.96 -38.78
N ARG A 157 18.21 -12.88 -39.40
CA ARG A 157 17.41 -11.76 -39.91
C ARG A 157 16.28 -12.26 -40.82
N VAL A 158 15.04 -12.18 -40.36
CA VAL A 158 13.85 -12.29 -41.24
C VAL A 158 13.56 -10.90 -41.80
N ARG A 159 13.74 -10.73 -43.11
CA ARG A 159 13.32 -9.55 -43.87
C ARG A 159 11.79 -9.51 -43.90
N ILE A 160 11.18 -8.61 -43.13
CA ILE A 160 9.76 -8.28 -43.29
C ILE A 160 9.65 -7.23 -44.41
N ARG A 161 9.06 -7.63 -45.54
CA ARG A 161 8.69 -6.73 -46.64
C ARG A 161 7.52 -5.85 -46.21
N SER A 162 7.75 -4.54 -46.14
CA SER A 162 6.73 -3.51 -45.90
C SER A 162 5.74 -3.46 -47.07
N LYS A 163 4.47 -3.82 -46.83
CA LYS A 163 3.38 -3.65 -47.79
C LYS A 163 2.72 -2.28 -47.52
N LYS A 164 2.98 -1.31 -48.41
CA LYS A 164 2.31 0.01 -48.43
C LYS A 164 0.79 -0.19 -48.54
N ARG A 165 0.02 0.35 -47.59
CA ARG A 165 -1.43 0.54 -47.73
C ARG A 165 -1.70 2.00 -48.10
N THR A 166 -2.27 2.14 -49.28
CA THR A 166 -2.78 3.38 -49.89
C THR A 166 -3.97 3.91 -49.09
N THR A 167 -3.93 5.20 -48.75
CA THR A 167 -5.03 5.94 -48.14
C THR A 167 -5.98 6.44 -49.24
N HIS A 168 -7.24 6.02 -49.20
CA HIS A 168 -8.31 6.66 -49.97
C HIS A 168 -8.96 7.74 -49.11
N LYS A 169 -8.89 8.97 -49.60
CA LYS A 169 -9.49 10.19 -49.06
C LYS A 169 -10.97 10.17 -49.45
N VAL A 170 -11.87 10.05 -48.48
CA VAL A 170 -13.32 10.20 -48.70
C VAL A 170 -13.69 11.67 -48.48
N THR A 171 -14.06 12.32 -49.57
CA THR A 171 -14.60 13.68 -49.58
C THR A 171 -16.08 13.61 -49.20
N ARG A 172 -16.47 14.42 -48.21
CA ARG A 172 -17.83 14.56 -47.70
C ARG A 172 -18.57 15.61 -48.55
N ALA A 173 -19.82 15.32 -48.92
CA ALA A 173 -20.79 16.29 -49.41
C ALA A 173 -21.81 16.57 -48.31
#